data_AF-T1GAI6-F1
#
_entry.id   AF-T1GAI6-F1
#
_cell.length_a   1.000
_cell.length_b   1.000
_cell.length_c   1.000
_cell.angle_alpha   90.00
_cell.angle_beta   90.00
_cell.angle_gamma   90.00
#
_symmetry.space_group_name_H-M   'P 1'
#
loop_
_entity.id
_entity.type
_entity.pdbx_description
1 polymer ?
#
loop_
_entity_poly.entity_id
_entity_poly.type
_entity_poly.pdbx_seq_one_letter_code
_entity_poly.pdbx_strand_id
1 'polypeptide(L)'
;MKFMFPTVQKVGEEFVDVLKGLVAKNSEIEIKELLARYTTDVIGTCAFGIECNSLKDPNGEFRLYGRKLINYLSTSVVRIMFLQSFKKLAKVLRMRFIKKECGDYFMKTVKETVEYRERNNIRR
;
A
#
# COMPACT_ATOMS: atom_id res chain seq x y z
N MET A 1 4.94 16.26 -2.49
CA MET A 1 5.41 15.74 -1.20
C MET A 1 5.40 16.75 -0.05
N LYS A 2 5.65 18.06 -0.25
CA LYS A 2 5.55 19.07 0.84
C LYS A 2 4.23 19.00 1.62
N PHE A 3 3.10 18.86 0.92
CA PHE A 3 1.77 18.72 1.55
C PHE A 3 1.52 17.37 2.23
N MET A 4 2.30 16.33 1.91
CA MET A 4 2.20 15.01 2.53
C MET A 4 3.06 14.89 3.79
N PHE A 5 3.96 15.83 4.03
CA PHE A 5 4.91 15.78 5.15
C PHE A 5 4.23 15.58 6.51
N PRO A 6 3.15 16.29 6.88
CA PRO A 6 2.48 16.07 8.16
C PRO A 6 1.95 14.64 8.30
N THR A 7 1.40 14.08 7.22
CA THR A 7 0.88 12.71 7.19
C THR A 7 1.99 11.69 7.38
N VAL A 8 3.11 11.87 6.67
CA VAL A 8 4.28 10.98 6.78
C VAL A 8 4.87 11.05 8.19
N GLN A 9 4.98 12.26 8.75
CA GLN A 9 5.48 12.47 10.11
C GLN A 9 4.61 11.76 11.14
N LYS A 10 3.28 11.90 11.05
CA LYS A 10 2.34 11.22 11.96
C LYS A 10 2.53 9.70 11.95
N VAL A 11 2.63 9.09 10.76
CA VAL A 11 2.88 7.64 10.64
C VAL A 11 4.28 7.27 11.18
N GLY A 12 5.25 8.18 11.06
CA GLY A 12 6.59 8.03 11.64
C GLY A 12 6.59 8.01 13.16
N GLU A 13 5.80 8.88 13.80
CA GLU A 13 5.61 8.89 15.25
C GLU A 13 4.99 7.57 15.73
N GLU A 14 3.94 7.08 15.04
CA GLU A 14 3.33 5.78 15.34
C GLU A 14 4.32 4.61 15.16
N PHE A 15 5.20 4.67 14.15
CA PHE A 15 6.25 3.68 13.95
C PHE A 15 7.23 3.63 15.13
N VAL A 16 7.64 4.79 15.65
CA VAL A 16 8.55 4.87 16.81
C VAL A 16 7.91 4.24 18.05
N ASP A 17 6.63 4.49 18.28
CA ASP A 17 5.91 3.90 19.42
C ASP A 17 5.80 2.38 19.33
N VAL A 18 5.47 1.86 18.14
CA VAL A 18 5.43 0.42 17.90
C VAL A 18 6.82 -0.21 18.06
N LEU A 19 7.86 0.45 17.54
CA LEU A 19 9.24 -0.04 17.64
C LEU A 19 9.70 -0.11 19.11
N LYS A 20 9.44 0.92 19.92
CA LYS A 20 9.74 0.91 21.36
C LYS A 20 9.07 -0.27 22.06
N GLY A 21 7.80 -0.52 21.74
CA GLY A 21 7.05 -1.65 22.29
C GLY A 21 7.59 -3.02 21.88
N LEU A 22 8.17 -3.15 20.68
CA LEU A 22 8.78 -4.38 20.20
C LEU A 22 10.17 -4.61 20.81
N VAL A 23 11.02 -3.57 20.88
CA VAL A 23 12.36 -3.64 21.49
C VAL A 23 12.28 -4.02 22.97
N ALA A 24 11.25 -3.53 23.68
CA ALA A 24 11.03 -3.90 25.08
C ALA A 24 10.68 -5.39 25.29
N LYS A 25 10.21 -6.08 24.25
CA LYS A 25 9.74 -7.48 24.32
C LYS A 25 10.74 -8.47 23.72
N ASN A 26 11.44 -8.09 22.65
CA ASN A 26 12.36 -8.94 21.91
C ASN A 26 13.65 -8.18 21.59
N SER A 27 14.79 -8.85 21.73
CA SER A 27 16.11 -8.33 21.34
C SER A 27 16.32 -8.28 19.83
N GLU A 28 15.59 -9.12 19.08
CA GLU A 28 15.70 -9.22 17.63
C GLU A 28 14.40 -8.78 16.95
N ILE A 29 14.53 -7.92 15.94
CA ILE A 29 13.40 -7.33 15.21
C ILE A 29 13.63 -7.49 13.71
N GLU A 30 12.64 -8.04 13.01
CA GLU A 30 12.65 -8.07 11.55
C GLU A 30 12.33 -6.68 10.98
N ILE A 31 13.37 -5.85 10.83
CA ILE A 31 13.19 -4.44 10.43
C ILE A 31 12.57 -4.27 9.05
N LYS A 32 12.83 -5.21 8.12
CA LYS A 32 12.28 -5.19 6.76
C LYS A 32 10.75 -5.27 6.78
N GLU A 33 10.22 -6.15 7.61
CA GLU A 33 8.79 -6.37 7.78
C GLU A 33 8.13 -5.15 8.44
N LEU A 34 8.77 -4.56 9.45
CA LEU A 34 8.27 -3.36 10.12
C LEU A 34 8.25 -2.14 9.17
N LEU A 35 9.32 -1.94 8.39
CA LEU A 35 9.38 -0.89 7.38
C LEU A 35 8.37 -1.09 6.24
N ALA A 36 8.08 -2.34 5.88
CA ALA A 36 7.01 -2.64 4.92
C ALA A 36 5.63 -2.23 5.45
N ARG A 37 5.37 -2.43 6.76
CA ARG A 37 4.13 -1.96 7.42
C ARG A 37 4.06 -0.43 7.43
N TYR A 38 5.13 0.24 7.85
CA TYR A 38 5.25 1.70 7.82
C TYR A 38 4.96 2.26 6.42
N THR A 39 5.62 1.72 5.40
CA THR A 39 5.45 2.17 4.01
C THR A 39 4.02 1.98 3.52
N THR A 40 3.37 0.90 3.94
CA THR A 40 1.96 0.62 3.62
C THR A 40 1.04 1.67 4.24
N ASP A 41 1.26 2.04 5.51
CA ASP A 41 0.45 3.07 6.18
C ASP A 41 0.68 4.47 5.61
N VAL A 42 1.92 4.79 5.24
CA VAL A 42 2.23 6.05 4.54
C VAL A 42 1.48 6.11 3.21
N ILE A 43 1.53 5.06 2.40
CA ILE A 43 0.82 5.02 1.11
C ILE A 43 -0.69 5.06 1.31
N GLY A 44 -1.23 4.25 2.24
CA GLY A 44 -2.66 4.22 2.56
C GLY A 44 -3.16 5.60 2.95
N THR A 45 -2.45 6.30 3.84
CA THR A 45 -2.88 7.60 4.35
C THR A 45 -2.63 8.72 3.34
N CYS A 46 -1.52 8.71 2.60
CA CYS A 46 -1.20 9.80 1.66
C CYS A 46 -1.91 9.67 0.30
N ALA A 47 -1.97 8.46 -0.27
CA ALA A 47 -2.48 8.25 -1.63
C ALA A 47 -3.98 7.90 -1.64
N PHE A 48 -4.43 7.13 -0.65
CA PHE A 48 -5.84 6.69 -0.57
C PHE A 48 -6.62 7.50 0.49
N GLY A 49 -5.91 8.13 1.44
CA GLY A 49 -6.52 8.82 2.58
C GLY A 49 -7.28 7.88 3.51
N ILE A 50 -6.73 6.67 3.70
CA ILE A 50 -7.27 5.61 4.54
C ILE A 50 -6.24 5.30 5.62
N GLU A 51 -6.69 5.13 6.86
CA GLU A 51 -5.84 4.71 7.97
C GLU A 51 -5.85 3.18 8.03
N CYS A 52 -4.85 2.56 7.40
CA CYS A 52 -4.75 1.09 7.29
C CYS A 52 -4.30 0.40 8.58
N ASN A 53 -3.62 1.14 9.48
CA ASN A 53 -3.10 0.63 10.76
C ASN A 53 -2.23 -0.63 10.64
N SER A 54 -1.51 -0.77 9.52
CA SER A 54 -0.65 -1.91 9.18
C SER A 54 0.50 -2.11 10.18
N LEU A 55 0.94 -1.04 10.85
CA LEU A 55 1.93 -1.10 11.92
C LEU A 55 1.46 -1.95 13.11
N LYS A 56 0.16 -1.89 13.42
CA LYS A 56 -0.47 -2.62 14.55
C LYS A 56 -1.09 -3.93 14.08
N ASP A 57 -1.75 -3.93 12.92
CA ASP A 57 -2.34 -5.12 12.29
C ASP A 57 -1.56 -5.52 11.02
N PRO A 58 -0.64 -6.49 11.12
CA PRO A 58 0.13 -6.94 9.96
C PRO A 58 -0.67 -7.76 8.94
N ASN A 59 -1.91 -8.16 9.24
CA ASN A 59 -2.73 -9.00 8.37
C ASN A 59 -3.87 -8.22 7.68
N GLY A 60 -3.90 -6.89 7.84
CA GLY A 60 -4.87 -6.04 7.18
C GLY A 60 -4.92 -6.23 5.66
N GLU A 61 -6.12 -6.21 5.08
CA GLU A 61 -6.33 -6.50 3.66
C GLU A 61 -5.50 -5.60 2.75
N PHE A 62 -5.41 -4.32 3.07
CA PHE A 62 -4.67 -3.34 2.25
C PHE A 62 -3.19 -3.75 2.12
N ARG A 63 -2.60 -4.23 3.22
CA ARG A 63 -1.24 -4.73 3.25
C ARG A 63 -1.09 -6.05 2.50
N LEU A 64 -2.05 -6.96 2.65
CA LEU A 64 -2.06 -8.22 1.93
C LEU A 64 -2.06 -8.01 0.40
N TYR A 65 -2.96 -7.16 -0.10
CA TYR A 65 -3.03 -6.83 -1.53
C TYR A 65 -1.83 -6.00 -2.00
N GLY A 66 -1.31 -5.10 -1.16
CA GLY A 66 -0.06 -4.37 -1.43
C GLY A 66 1.14 -5.31 -1.59
N ARG A 67 1.29 -6.30 -0.70
CA ARG A 67 2.34 -7.32 -0.79
C ARG A 67 2.18 -8.20 -2.04
N LYS A 68 0.95 -8.62 -2.37
CA LYS A 68 0.66 -9.36 -3.60
C LYS A 68 1.05 -8.58 -4.85
N LEU A 69 0.78 -7.26 -4.88
CA LEU A 69 1.17 -6.37 -5.96
C LEU A 69 2.69 -6.31 -6.11
N ILE A 70 3.42 -6.00 -5.04
CA ILE A 70 4.88 -5.88 -5.06
C ILE A 70 5.54 -7.20 -5.46
N ASN A 71 5.11 -8.33 -4.89
CA ASN A 71 5.63 -9.65 -5.24
C ASN A 71 5.37 -9.96 -6.73
N TYR A 72 4.17 -9.66 -7.23
CA TYR A 72 3.86 -9.85 -8.64
C TYR A 72 4.80 -9.04 -9.55
N LEU A 73 5.05 -7.78 -9.20
CA LEU A 73 5.95 -6.91 -9.94
C LEU A 73 7.40 -7.43 -9.92
N SER A 74 7.86 -7.93 -8.77
CA SER A 74 9.21 -8.48 -8.60
C SER A 74 9.44 -9.81 -9.34
N THR A 75 8.43 -10.68 -9.42
CA THR A 75 8.56 -11.98 -10.10
C THR A 75 8.27 -11.89 -11.60
N SER A 76 7.51 -10.89 -12.04
CA SER A 76 7.06 -10.76 -13.44
C SER A 76 7.87 -9.75 -14.27
N VAL A 77 9.13 -9.50 -13.93
CA VAL A 77 9.97 -8.45 -14.56
C VAL A 77 10.02 -8.61 -16.08
N VAL A 78 10.22 -9.82 -16.59
CA VAL A 78 10.25 -10.08 -18.05
C VAL A 78 8.92 -9.73 -18.71
N ARG A 79 7.79 -10.10 -18.08
CA ARG A 79 6.44 -9.76 -18.56
C ARG A 79 6.23 -8.24 -18.54
N ILE A 80 6.72 -7.55 -17.51
CA ILE A 80 6.63 -6.09 -17.39
C ILE A 80 7.47 -5.39 -18.46
N MET A 81 8.70 -5.84 -18.68
CA MET A 81 9.54 -5.32 -19.77
C MET A 81 8.86 -5.53 -21.12
N PHE A 82 8.28 -6.71 -21.36
CA PHE A 82 7.53 -6.97 -22.60
C PHE A 82 6.31 -6.05 -22.75
N LEU A 83 5.53 -5.85 -21.67
CA LEU A 83 4.40 -4.92 -21.63
C LEU A 83 4.82 -3.48 -21.98
N GLN A 84 6.00 -3.06 -21.52
CA GLN A 84 6.52 -1.72 -21.76
C GLN A 84 7.08 -1.55 -23.17
N SER A 85 7.82 -2.53 -23.67
CA SER A 85 8.45 -2.50 -25.00
C SER A 85 7.46 -2.70 -26.14
N PHE A 86 6.46 -3.58 -25.96
CA PHE A 86 5.52 -3.97 -27.03
C PHE A 86 4.07 -3.60 -26.69
N LYS A 87 3.81 -2.32 -26.40
CA LYS A 87 2.49 -1.82 -25.96
C LYS A 87 1.32 -2.21 -26.87
N LYS A 88 1.51 -2.16 -28.21
CA LYS A 88 0.47 -2.52 -29.19
C LYS A 88 0.10 -4.00 -29.09
N LEU A 89 1.11 -4.89 -29.05
CA LEU A 89 0.91 -6.33 -28.96
C LEU A 89 0.34 -6.73 -27.60
N ALA A 90 0.84 -6.12 -26.52
CA ALA A 90 0.29 -6.28 -25.17
C ALA A 90 -1.21 -5.93 -25.10
N LYS A 91 -1.64 -4.87 -25.78
CA LYS A 91 -3.05 -4.47 -25.86
C LYS A 91 -3.90 -5.50 -26.60
N VAL A 92 -3.39 -6.03 -27.72
CA VAL A 92 -4.06 -7.11 -28.48
C VAL A 92 -4.21 -8.38 -27.65
N LEU A 93 -3.15 -8.78 -26.94
CA LEU A 93 -3.12 -9.94 -26.06
C LEU A 93 -3.85 -9.72 -24.71
N ARG A 94 -4.47 -8.55 -24.51
CA ARG A 94 -5.18 -8.15 -23.28
C ARG A 94 -4.35 -8.33 -22.00
N MET A 95 -3.03 -8.18 -22.11
CA MET A 95 -2.13 -8.30 -20.97
C MET A 95 -2.28 -7.11 -20.05
N ARG A 96 -2.33 -7.36 -18.73
CA ARG A 96 -2.47 -6.32 -17.71
C ARG A 96 -1.17 -6.16 -16.93
N PHE A 97 -0.83 -4.92 -16.63
CA PHE A 97 0.32 -4.58 -15.78
C PHE A 97 0.08 -4.95 -14.32
N ILE A 98 -1.16 -4.78 -13.86
CA ILE A 98 -1.60 -5.15 -12.51
C ILE A 98 -2.48 -6.40 -12.61
N LYS A 99 -2.27 -7.37 -11.72
CA LYS A 99 -3.19 -8.51 -11.58
C LYS A 99 -4.61 -8.01 -11.35
N LYS A 100 -5.58 -8.59 -12.06
CA LYS A 100 -6.99 -8.16 -12.01
C LYS A 100 -7.51 -8.05 -10.56
N GLU A 101 -7.28 -9.07 -9.74
CA GLU A 101 -7.69 -9.09 -8.32
C GLU A 101 -7.18 -7.91 -7.51
N CYS A 102 -5.90 -7.52 -7.68
CA CYS A 102 -5.33 -6.37 -6.99
C CYS A 102 -5.93 -5.06 -7.50
N GLY A 103 -6.10 -4.94 -8.83
CA GLY A 103 -6.73 -3.76 -9.43
C GLY A 103 -8.17 -3.57 -8.98
N ASP A 104 -8.95 -4.65 -8.96
CA ASP A 104 -10.35 -4.63 -8.54
C ASP A 104 -10.46 -4.26 -7.04
N TYR A 105 -9.58 -4.78 -6.18
CA TYR A 105 -9.50 -4.40 -4.77
C TYR A 105 -9.24 -2.90 -4.59
N PHE A 106 -8.14 -2.37 -5.12
CA PHE A 106 -7.80 -0.95 -4.91
C PHE A 106 -8.83 -0.01 -5.53
N MET A 107 -9.42 -0.37 -6.67
CA MET A 107 -10.49 0.42 -7.28
C MET A 107 -11.74 0.46 -6.40
N LYS A 108 -12.14 -0.70 -5.84
CA LYS A 108 -13.24 -0.80 -4.89
C LYS A 108 -12.97 0.05 -3.65
N THR A 109 -11.79 -0.08 -3.05
CA THR A 109 -11.39 0.67 -1.86
C THR A 109 -11.44 2.19 -2.07
N VAL A 110 -10.95 2.69 -3.22
CA VAL A 110 -11.04 4.12 -3.56
C VAL A 110 -12.50 4.55 -3.67
N LYS A 111 -13.32 3.77 -4.40
CA LYS A 111 -14.74 4.07 -4.60
C LYS A 111 -15.50 4.15 -3.28
N GLU A 112 -15.34 3.14 -2.42
CA GLU A 112 -15.97 3.11 -1.10
C GLU A 112 -15.50 4.27 -0.20
N THR A 113 -14.23 4.65 -0.29
CA THR A 113 -13.69 5.77 0.47
C THR A 113 -14.29 7.11 0.02
N VAL A 114 -14.45 7.33 -1.28
CA VAL A 114 -15.10 8.53 -1.82
C VAL A 114 -16.57 8.57 -1.39
N GLU A 115 -17.30 7.49 -1.59
CA GLU A 115 -18.73 7.38 -1.20
C GLU A 115 -18.93 7.57 0.31
N TYR A 116 -18.02 7.07 1.14
CA TYR A 116 -18.04 7.30 2.58
C TYR A 116 -17.84 8.78 2.91
N ARG A 117 -16.88 9.45 2.28
CA ARG A 117 -16.61 10.87 2.54
C ARG A 117 -17.77 11.76 2.11
N GLU A 118 -18.37 11.49 0.96
CA GLU A 118 -19.53 12.24 0.47
C GLU A 118 -20.72 12.10 1.42
N ARG A 119 -21.02 10.87 1.87
CA ARG A 119 -22.11 10.62 2.82
C ARG A 119 -21.89 11.27 4.20
N ASN A 120 -20.64 11.35 4.65
CA ASN A 120 -20.31 11.86 5.98
C ASN A 120 -19.80 13.32 5.97
N ASN A 121 -19.82 14.01 4.81
CA ASN A 121 -19.33 15.38 4.65
C ASN A 121 -17.88 15.62 5.15
N ILE A 122 -17.01 14.62 5.01
CA ILE A 122 -15.62 14.68 5.49
C ILE A 122 -14.74 15.38 4.44
N ARG A 123 -14.03 16.45 4.83
CA ARG A 123 -13.01 17.13 4.02
C ARG A 123 -11.62 16.99 4.66
N ARG A 124 -10.61 16.62 3.87
CA ARG A 124 -9.19 16.49 4.26
C ARG A 124 -8.30 17.19 3.25
#